data_AF-A0A9P6SHG9-F1
#
_entry.id   AF-A0A9P6SHG9-F1
#
_cell.length_a   1.000
_cell.length_b   1.000
_cell.length_c   1.000
_cell.angle_alpha   90.00
_cell.angle_beta   90.00
_cell.angle_gamma   90.00
#
_symmetry.space_group_name_H-M   'P 1'
#
loop_
_entity.id
_entity.type
_entity.pdbx_description
1 polymer ?
#
loop_
_entity_poly.entity_id
_entity_poly.type
_entity_poly.pdbx_seq_one_letter_code
_entity_poly.pdbx_strand_id
1 'polypeptide(L)'
;MSLRILTRAIKPTMLSNTRTMASKSKAFVKYDWTDPLNLESQLTEDERSVRDVARDYCQDKLMPRVTMANRHEKFDREILSEMGELGLLGSTIEGYGCAGVSSVAYGLTAREVE
;
A
#
# COMPACT_ATOMS: atom_id res chain seq x y z
N MET A 1 36.14 -36.84 -65.53
CA MET A 1 37.06 -37.77 -64.84
C MET A 1 37.35 -37.25 -63.45
N SER A 2 36.67 -37.77 -62.42
CA SER A 2 37.25 -38.06 -61.09
C SER A 2 36.14 -38.65 -60.19
N LEU A 3 36.22 -39.96 -59.97
CA LEU A 3 35.43 -40.70 -58.98
C LEU A 3 36.05 -40.56 -57.59
N ARG A 4 35.21 -40.59 -56.53
CA ARG A 4 35.46 -41.11 -55.17
C ARG A 4 34.14 -40.99 -54.38
N ILE A 5 33.28 -42.00 -54.41
CA ILE A 5 33.14 -43.13 -53.45
C ILE A 5 32.67 -42.70 -52.04
N LEU A 6 31.55 -43.34 -51.68
CA LEU A 6 30.79 -43.40 -50.43
C LEU A 6 31.60 -43.31 -49.12
N THR A 7 31.03 -42.60 -48.14
CA THR A 7 30.83 -43.16 -46.79
C THR A 7 29.55 -42.61 -46.17
N ARG A 8 28.60 -43.51 -45.94
CA ARG A 8 27.29 -43.31 -45.31
C ARG A 8 27.51 -43.24 -43.79
N ALA A 9 27.41 -42.06 -43.19
CA ALA A 9 27.45 -41.91 -41.73
C ALA A 9 26.02 -41.89 -41.17
N ILE A 10 25.59 -43.03 -40.63
CA ILE A 10 24.37 -43.16 -39.82
C ILE A 10 24.66 -42.45 -38.49
N LYS A 11 24.06 -41.27 -38.25
CA LYS A 11 24.07 -40.65 -36.92
C LYS A 11 22.94 -41.25 -36.10
N PRO A 12 23.21 -41.73 -34.87
CA PRO A 12 22.21 -42.33 -34.02
C PRO A 12 21.27 -41.26 -33.47
N THR A 13 19.98 -41.53 -33.60
CA THR A 13 18.89 -40.85 -32.92
C THR A 13 19.04 -41.07 -31.42
N MET A 14 19.53 -40.06 -30.69
CA MET A 14 19.47 -40.03 -29.23
C MET A 14 18.31 -39.12 -28.82
N LEU A 15 17.20 -39.74 -28.41
CA LEU A 15 16.20 -39.10 -27.58
C LEU A 15 16.85 -38.70 -26.25
N SER A 16 16.92 -37.41 -25.98
CA SER A 16 17.11 -36.89 -24.62
C SER A 16 16.18 -35.72 -24.44
N ASN A 17 14.95 -36.06 -24.09
CA ASN A 17 13.93 -35.11 -23.67
C ASN A 17 14.31 -34.66 -22.26
N THR A 18 15.23 -33.71 -22.14
CA THR A 18 15.54 -33.08 -20.85
C THR A 18 14.42 -32.10 -20.55
N ARG A 19 13.33 -32.60 -19.97
CA ARG A 19 12.37 -31.77 -19.25
C ARG A 19 13.09 -31.20 -18.04
N THR A 20 13.73 -30.05 -18.21
CA THR A 20 14.18 -29.22 -17.10
C THR A 20 12.93 -28.70 -16.39
N MET A 21 12.41 -29.49 -15.46
CA MET A 21 11.41 -29.05 -14.48
C MET A 21 12.14 -28.12 -13.51
N ALA A 22 12.41 -26.88 -13.95
CA ALA A 22 12.82 -25.82 -13.06
C ALA A 22 11.65 -25.56 -12.10
N SER A 23 11.71 -26.17 -10.92
CA SER A 23 10.83 -25.83 -9.81
C SER A 23 11.02 -24.35 -9.52
N LYS A 24 10.01 -23.55 -9.86
CA LYS A 24 9.99 -22.11 -9.61
C LYS A 24 10.01 -21.94 -8.09
N SER A 25 11.18 -21.66 -7.52
CA SER A 25 11.32 -21.38 -6.10
C SER A 25 10.36 -20.27 -5.73
N LYS A 26 9.45 -20.50 -4.78
CA LYS A 26 8.59 -19.44 -4.25
C LYS A 26 9.52 -18.34 -3.72
N ALA A 27 9.46 -17.17 -4.35
CA ALA A 27 10.17 -16.00 -3.86
C ALA A 27 9.62 -15.64 -2.46
N PHE A 28 10.52 -15.39 -1.51
CA PHE A 28 10.13 -14.87 -0.20
C PHE A 28 9.59 -13.45 -0.35
N VAL A 29 8.49 -13.14 0.34
CA VAL A 29 7.93 -11.79 0.39
C VAL A 29 8.86 -10.93 1.26
N LYS A 30 9.10 -9.69 0.84
CA LYS A 30 9.88 -8.72 1.64
C LYS A 30 9.11 -8.44 2.94
N TYR A 31 9.77 -8.69 4.06
CA TYR A 31 9.22 -8.39 5.37
C TYR A 31 9.31 -6.89 5.68
N ASP A 32 8.21 -6.30 6.14
CA ASP A 32 8.13 -4.94 6.66
C ASP A 32 7.90 -4.99 8.17
N TRP A 33 8.77 -4.37 8.95
CA TRP A 33 8.64 -4.34 10.41
C TRP A 33 7.63 -3.29 10.90
N THR A 34 7.30 -2.29 10.07
CA THR A 34 6.31 -1.25 10.38
C THR A 34 4.88 -1.72 10.11
N ASP A 35 4.73 -2.71 9.24
CA ASP A 35 3.46 -3.41 8.96
C ASP A 35 3.67 -4.93 8.82
N PRO A 36 3.95 -5.67 9.93
CA PRO A 36 4.28 -7.09 9.89
C PRO A 36 3.20 -8.00 9.29
N LEU A 37 1.94 -7.57 9.35
CA LEU A 37 0.78 -8.33 8.88
C LEU A 37 0.20 -7.78 7.58
N ASN A 38 0.84 -6.77 6.96
CA ASN A 38 0.42 -6.14 5.72
C ASN A 38 -1.04 -5.67 5.77
N LEU A 39 -1.37 -4.86 6.78
CA LEU A 39 -2.64 -4.14 6.88
C LEU A 39 -2.97 -3.41 5.58
N GLU A 40 -1.96 -2.87 4.89
CA GLU A 40 -2.15 -2.13 3.63
C GLU A 40 -2.93 -2.92 2.58
N SER A 41 -2.68 -4.23 2.50
CA SER A 41 -3.34 -5.13 1.56
C SER A 41 -4.80 -5.43 1.91
N GLN A 42 -5.23 -5.13 3.13
CA GLN A 42 -6.60 -5.36 3.60
C GLN A 42 -7.50 -4.12 3.45
N LEU A 43 -6.91 -2.96 3.19
CA LEU A 43 -7.65 -1.71 3.04
C LEU A 43 -8.17 -1.54 1.61
N THR A 44 -9.32 -0.89 1.49
CA THR A 44 -9.81 -0.38 0.20
C THR A 44 -9.00 0.83 -0.26
N GLU A 45 -9.14 1.20 -1.53
CA GLU A 45 -8.47 2.40 -2.06
C GLU A 45 -8.97 3.68 -1.38
N ASP A 46 -10.28 3.77 -1.14
CA ASP A 46 -10.89 4.91 -0.45
C ASP A 46 -10.40 5.02 1.00
N GLU A 47 -10.30 3.91 1.73
CA GLU A 47 -9.76 3.89 3.10
C GLU A 47 -8.30 4.35 3.16
N ARG A 48 -7.47 3.92 2.19
CA ARG A 48 -6.08 4.41 2.08
C ARG A 48 -6.03 5.89 1.78
N SER A 49 -6.85 6.36 0.83
CA SER A 49 -6.93 7.76 0.45
C SER A 49 -7.32 8.65 1.63
N VAL A 50 -8.35 8.27 2.39
CA VAL A 50 -8.80 9.01 3.60
C VAL A 50 -7.70 9.03 4.65
N ARG A 51 -7.01 7.91 4.89
CA ARG A 51 -5.87 7.87 5.81
C ARG A 51 -4.75 8.81 5.37
N ASP A 52 -4.38 8.79 4.09
CA ASP A 52 -3.25 9.58 3.59
C ASP A 52 -3.56 11.08 3.69
N VAL A 53 -4.79 11.51 3.38
CA VAL A 53 -5.25 12.89 3.61
C VAL A 53 -5.18 13.27 5.09
N ALA A 54 -5.64 12.39 6.00
CA ALA A 54 -5.57 12.65 7.44
C ALA A 54 -4.11 12.76 7.92
N ARG A 55 -3.24 11.86 7.45
CA ARG A 55 -1.80 11.88 7.76
C ARG A 55 -1.15 13.18 7.34
N ASP A 56 -1.35 13.60 6.10
CA ASP A 56 -0.74 14.82 5.55
C ASP A 56 -1.17 16.05 6.37
N TYR A 57 -2.46 16.16 6.68
CA TYR A 57 -2.96 17.22 7.55
C TYR A 57 -2.32 17.20 8.95
N CYS A 58 -2.25 16.02 9.58
CA CYS A 58 -1.65 15.87 10.90
C CYS A 58 -0.17 16.26 10.92
N GLN A 59 0.61 15.82 9.93
CA GLN A 59 2.04 16.11 9.87
C GLN A 59 2.32 17.58 9.51
N ASP A 60 1.56 18.15 8.56
CA ASP A 60 1.83 19.50 8.06
C ASP A 60 1.23 20.60 8.94
N LYS A 61 0.07 20.36 9.57
CA LYS A 61 -0.69 21.37 10.32
C LYS A 61 -0.69 21.15 11.82
N LEU A 62 -0.91 19.92 12.29
CA LEU A 62 -1.04 19.66 13.74
C LEU A 62 0.31 19.52 14.43
N MET A 63 1.24 18.76 13.85
CA MET A 63 2.56 18.49 14.43
C MET A 63 3.36 19.75 14.79
N PRO A 64 3.37 20.83 13.96
CA PRO A 64 4.08 22.05 14.33
C PRO A 64 3.41 22.83 15.48
N ARG A 65 2.10 22.67 15.67
CA ARG A 65 1.31 23.43 16.66
C ARG A 65 1.33 22.78 18.05
N VAL A 66 1.43 21.45 18.12
CA VAL A 66 1.15 20.66 19.35
C VAL A 66 2.05 21.03 20.54
N THR A 67 3.35 21.29 20.34
CA THR A 67 4.28 21.55 21.45
C THR A 67 3.91 22.81 22.22
N MET A 68 3.63 23.91 21.52
CA MET A 68 3.27 25.19 22.16
C MET A 68 1.81 25.18 22.63
N ALA A 69 0.91 24.55 21.87
CA ALA A 69 -0.49 24.38 22.27
C ALA A 69 -0.60 23.62 23.60
N ASN A 70 0.10 22.48 23.74
CA ASN A 70 0.14 21.70 24.97
C ASN A 70 0.77 22.48 26.13
N ARG A 71 1.93 23.11 25.89
CA ARG A 71 2.66 23.88 26.93
C ARG A 71 1.84 25.02 27.54
N HIS A 72 1.00 25.66 26.72
CA HIS A 72 0.22 26.83 27.14
C HIS A 72 -1.26 26.53 27.36
N GLU A 73 -1.67 25.26 27.24
CA GLU A 73 -3.06 24.83 27.40
C GLU A 73 -4.02 25.64 26.50
N LYS A 74 -3.58 25.94 25.27
CA LYS A 74 -4.37 26.70 24.29
C LYS A 74 -4.81 25.80 23.16
N PHE A 75 -6.11 25.80 22.89
CA PHE A 75 -6.70 25.16 21.73
C PHE A 75 -6.94 26.19 20.62
N ASP A 76 -6.39 25.91 19.44
CA ASP A 76 -6.65 26.70 18.25
C ASP A 76 -7.95 26.24 17.59
N ARG A 77 -8.94 27.14 17.50
CA ARG A 77 -10.25 26.83 16.94
C ARG A 77 -10.21 26.60 15.44
N GLU A 78 -9.21 27.13 14.73
CA GLU A 78 -9.08 26.96 13.29
C GLU A 78 -8.90 25.48 12.90
N ILE A 79 -8.34 24.66 13.81
CA ILE A 79 -8.20 23.21 13.63
C ILE A 79 -9.53 22.54 13.28
N LEU A 80 -10.64 22.96 13.92
CA LEU A 80 -11.96 22.37 13.65
C LEU A 80 -12.48 22.79 12.27
N SER A 81 -12.21 24.01 11.83
CA SER A 81 -12.57 24.48 10.50
C SER A 81 -11.79 23.74 9.43
N GLU A 82 -10.47 23.61 9.59
CA GLU A 82 -9.59 22.87 8.69
C GLU A 82 -10.00 21.39 8.57
N MET A 83 -10.27 20.72 9.70
CA MET A 83 -10.75 19.33 9.69
C MET A 83 -12.13 19.17 9.05
N GLY A 84 -13.01 20.16 9.21
CA GLY A 84 -14.33 20.18 8.59
C GLY A 84 -14.25 20.33 7.08
N GLU A 85 -13.37 21.19 6.57
CA GLU A 85 -13.13 21.38 5.13
C GLU A 85 -12.60 20.10 4.46
N LEU A 86 -11.80 19.31 5.19
CA LEU A 86 -11.30 18.02 4.72
C LEU A 86 -12.31 16.86 4.87
N GLY A 87 -13.49 17.11 5.44
CA GLY A 87 -14.51 16.09 5.64
C GLY A 87 -14.18 15.05 6.73
N LEU A 88 -13.26 15.38 7.64
CA LEU A 88 -12.82 14.48 8.71
C LEU A 88 -13.77 14.47 9.93
N LEU A 89 -14.71 15.42 9.99
CA LEU A 89 -15.68 15.54 11.08
C LEU A 89 -17.00 14.85 10.73
N GLY A 90 -17.49 13.99 11.64
CA GLY A 90 -18.71 13.22 11.40
C GLY A 90 -18.61 12.33 10.16
N SER A 91 -17.41 11.83 9.85
CA SER A 91 -17.08 11.26 8.54
C SER A 91 -17.92 10.03 8.19
N THR A 92 -18.46 9.29 9.17
CA THR A 92 -19.34 8.13 8.95
C THR A 92 -20.81 8.46 8.69
N ILE A 93 -21.22 9.73 8.81
CA ILE A 93 -22.61 10.16 8.59
C ILE A 93 -22.88 10.28 7.10
N GLU A 94 -23.97 9.67 6.64
CA GLU A 94 -24.46 9.85 5.27
C GLU A 94 -25.37 11.09 5.17
N GLY A 95 -25.13 11.93 4.17
CA GLY A 95 -25.86 13.19 3.96
C GLY A 95 -25.32 14.36 4.79
N TYR A 96 -26.08 15.44 4.91
CA TYR A 96 -25.74 16.64 5.70
C TYR A 96 -24.41 17.35 5.35
N GLY A 97 -23.81 17.03 4.20
CA GLY A 97 -22.48 17.52 3.82
C GLY A 97 -21.32 16.73 4.44
N CYS A 98 -21.59 15.59 5.07
CA CYS A 98 -20.58 14.66 5.59
C CYS A 98 -20.11 13.68 4.51
N ALA A 99 -18.91 13.11 4.72
CA ALA A 99 -18.23 12.30 3.72
C ALA A 99 -18.84 10.89 3.52
N GLY A 100 -19.56 10.34 4.51
CA GLY A 100 -20.16 9.00 4.43
C GLY A 100 -19.15 7.85 4.29
N VAL A 101 -17.99 7.94 4.97
CA VAL A 101 -16.91 6.94 4.89
C VAL A 101 -17.16 5.73 5.80
N SER A 102 -16.45 4.63 5.53
CA SER A 102 -16.53 3.41 6.34
C SER A 102 -16.03 3.65 7.78
N SER A 103 -16.51 2.83 8.73
CA SER A 103 -15.99 2.85 10.11
C SER A 103 -14.50 2.52 10.18
N VAL A 104 -13.96 1.77 9.21
CA VAL A 104 -12.53 1.50 9.09
C VAL A 104 -11.79 2.78 8.70
N ALA A 105 -12.28 3.53 7.71
CA ALA A 105 -11.70 4.82 7.34
C ALA A 105 -11.72 5.81 8.51
N TYR A 106 -12.82 5.86 9.28
CA TYR A 106 -12.88 6.65 10.52
C TYR A 106 -11.82 6.23 11.55
N GLY A 107 -11.64 4.91 11.76
CA GLY A 107 -10.60 4.40 12.65
C GLY A 107 -9.18 4.72 12.15
N LEU A 108 -8.96 4.71 10.84
CA LEU A 108 -7.69 5.14 10.25
C LEU A 108 -7.44 6.64 10.44
N THR A 109 -8.46 7.49 10.24
CA THR A 109 -8.35 8.92 10.54
C THR A 109 -7.98 9.15 12.00
N ALA A 110 -8.65 8.48 12.94
CA ALA A 110 -8.33 8.60 14.37
C ALA A 110 -6.88 8.18 14.66
N ARG A 111 -6.42 7.06 14.08
CA ARG A 111 -5.04 6.59 14.20
C ARG A 111 -4.00 7.61 13.72
N GLU A 112 -4.29 8.41 12.70
CA GLU A 112 -3.34 9.42 12.21
C GLU A 112 -3.34 10.70 13.09
N VAL A 113 -4.39 10.91 13.90
CA VAL A 113 -4.53 12.08 14.79
C VAL A 113 -3.98 11.81 16.20
N GLU A 114 -4.19 10.60 16.72
CA GLU A 114 -3.85 10.17 18.10
C GLU A 114 -2.41 9.65 18.24
#